data_AF-A0A848XKE1-F1
#
_entry.id   AF-A0A848XKE1-F1
#
_cell.length_a   1.000
_cell.length_b   1.000
_cell.length_c   1.000
_cell.angle_alpha   90.00
_cell.angle_beta   90.00
_cell.angle_gamma   90.00
#
_symmetry.space_group_name_H-M   'P 1'
#
loop_
_entity.id
_entity.type
_entity.pdbx_description
1 polymer ?
#
loop_
_entity_poly.entity_id
_entity_poly.type
_entity_poly.pdbx_seq_one_letter_code
_entity_poly.pdbx_strand_id
1 'polypeptide(L)'
;MTRPVRSQTGAREMRSRKTPPVRRLAIGMALVASASPVATLEAQELGAVAGAGAGLVGGFIVTTGIFVAEARTGRFIYSVDDLATFRWEYLPVPVGMATGAVLGARDAELLGRVALGGAIGIAGGAAVGWFVGQALWEGEEGKWAGAVITGAVGMVVGGILAGASFEDAPEPTRSGEPMALHFRVPF
;
A
#
# COMPACT_ATOMS: atom_id res chain seq x y z
N MET A 1 -13.59 66.69 6.65
CA MET A 1 -12.23 66.13 6.57
C MET A 1 -12.31 64.78 5.89
N THR A 2 -11.97 64.74 4.60
CA THR A 2 -12.06 63.60 3.69
C THR A 2 -10.65 63.01 3.48
N ARG A 3 -10.45 61.73 3.82
CA ARG A 3 -9.18 61.04 3.55
C ARG A 3 -9.24 60.33 2.19
N PRO A 4 -8.18 60.41 1.36
CA PRO A 4 -8.17 59.82 0.04
C PRO A 4 -7.89 58.32 0.05
N VAL A 5 -8.50 57.65 -0.93
CA VAL A 5 -8.38 56.24 -1.30
C VAL A 5 -6.98 55.97 -1.83
N ARG A 6 -6.26 55.01 -1.24
CA ARG A 6 -5.02 54.45 -1.80
C ARG A 6 -5.34 53.16 -2.54
N SER A 7 -5.17 53.22 -3.86
CA SER A 7 -5.15 52.08 -4.76
C SER A 7 -3.95 51.17 -4.46
N GLN A 8 -4.22 49.91 -4.08
CA GLN A 8 -3.23 48.85 -4.13
C GLN A 8 -3.34 48.13 -5.46
N THR A 9 -2.57 48.62 -6.43
CA THR A 9 -2.32 47.94 -7.69
C THR A 9 -0.89 47.40 -7.64
N GLY A 10 -0.73 46.10 -7.84
CA GLY A 10 0.52 45.53 -8.34
C GLY A 10 1.47 44.93 -7.30
N ALA A 11 1.17 43.71 -6.85
CA ALA A 11 2.21 42.73 -6.55
C ALA A 11 1.66 41.36 -6.94
N ARG A 12 1.80 41.04 -8.23
CA ARG A 12 1.48 39.74 -8.80
C ARG A 12 2.56 38.77 -8.30
N GLU A 13 2.32 38.18 -7.13
CA GLU A 13 3.11 37.07 -6.60
C GLU A 13 3.08 35.92 -7.61
N MET A 14 4.16 35.77 -8.38
CA MET A 14 4.48 34.54 -9.10
C MET A 14 4.74 33.44 -8.06
N ARG A 15 3.65 32.83 -7.57
CA ARG A 15 3.70 31.58 -6.83
C ARG A 15 4.34 30.52 -7.72
N SER A 16 5.62 30.25 -7.47
CA SER A 16 6.31 29.03 -7.87
C SER A 16 5.42 27.84 -7.49
N ARG A 17 4.68 27.29 -8.48
CA ARG A 17 3.92 26.05 -8.35
C ARG A 17 4.91 24.93 -8.12
N LYS A 18 5.23 24.67 -6.85
CA LYS A 18 5.83 23.41 -6.40
C LYS A 18 4.93 22.31 -6.97
N THR A 19 5.47 21.54 -7.92
CA THR A 19 4.74 20.43 -8.51
C THR A 19 4.32 19.48 -7.39
N PRO A 20 3.03 19.13 -7.30
CA PRO A 20 2.53 18.34 -6.17
C PRO A 20 3.25 16.98 -6.16
N PRO A 21 3.59 16.45 -4.97
CA PRO A 21 4.31 15.17 -4.81
C PRO A 21 3.58 13.99 -5.49
N VAL A 22 2.27 14.13 -5.72
CA VAL A 22 1.40 13.18 -6.42
C VAL A 22 1.89 12.87 -7.85
N ARG A 23 2.43 13.86 -8.58
CA ARG A 23 2.89 13.63 -9.96
C ARG A 23 4.16 12.77 -10.02
N ARG A 24 5.03 12.90 -9.01
CA ARG A 24 6.25 12.07 -8.90
C ARG A 24 5.89 10.64 -8.53
N LEU A 25 4.89 10.47 -7.67
CA LEU A 25 4.35 9.17 -7.28
C LEU A 25 3.73 8.43 -8.48
N ALA A 26 2.96 9.14 -9.32
CA ALA A 26 2.36 8.57 -10.52
C ALA A 26 3.39 8.14 -11.58
N ILE A 27 4.47 8.92 -11.77
CA ILE A 27 5.55 8.58 -12.71
C ILE A 27 6.36 7.38 -12.20
N GLY A 28 6.60 7.29 -10.88
CA GLY A 28 7.21 6.12 -10.26
C GLY A 28 6.41 4.84 -10.50
N MET A 29 5.09 4.87 -10.30
CA MET A 29 4.23 3.72 -10.59
C MET A 29 4.20 3.32 -12.07
N ALA A 30 4.31 4.28 -12.99
CA ALA A 30 4.30 4.02 -14.42
C ALA A 30 5.61 3.41 -14.95
N LEU A 31 6.75 3.67 -14.30
CA LEU A 31 8.04 3.08 -14.70
C LEU A 31 8.23 1.66 -14.17
N VAL A 32 7.78 1.39 -12.95
CA VAL A 32 7.76 0.01 -12.39
C VAL A 32 6.83 -0.89 -13.21
N ALA A 33 5.79 -0.32 -13.83
CA ALA A 33 4.85 -1.03 -14.68
C ALA A 33 5.41 -1.62 -15.97
N SER A 34 6.52 -1.07 -16.49
CA SER A 34 7.00 -1.35 -17.85
C SER A 34 8.10 -2.41 -17.95
N ALA A 35 8.58 -2.96 -16.84
CA ALA A 35 9.80 -3.79 -16.82
C ALA A 35 9.58 -5.31 -16.76
N SER A 36 8.33 -5.81 -16.73
CA SER A 36 8.07 -7.23 -16.44
C SER A 36 7.87 -8.10 -17.70
N PRO A 37 8.37 -9.35 -17.69
CA PRO A 37 8.26 -10.29 -18.79
C PRO A 37 6.81 -10.73 -19.05
N VAL A 38 6.51 -11.01 -20.32
CA VAL A 38 5.15 -11.37 -20.78
C VAL A 38 4.84 -12.83 -20.40
N ALA A 39 3.97 -13.01 -19.41
CA ALA A 39 3.35 -14.30 -19.08
C ALA A 39 2.28 -14.68 -20.13
N THR A 40 1.89 -15.96 -20.18
CA THR A 40 0.79 -16.42 -21.03
C THR A 40 -0.54 -15.79 -20.59
N LEU A 41 -1.42 -15.46 -21.55
CA LEU A 41 -2.70 -14.77 -21.31
C LEU A 41 -3.53 -15.40 -20.18
N GLU A 42 -3.62 -16.72 -20.12
CA GLU A 42 -4.40 -17.44 -19.12
C GLU A 42 -3.81 -17.35 -17.70
N ALA A 43 -2.47 -17.41 -17.57
CA ALA A 43 -1.79 -17.20 -16.29
C ALA A 43 -1.90 -15.75 -15.81
N GLN A 44 -1.96 -14.81 -16.76
CA GLN A 44 -2.10 -13.39 -16.49
C GLN A 44 -3.50 -13.04 -15.98
N GLU A 45 -4.55 -13.64 -16.55
CA GLU A 45 -5.92 -13.47 -16.09
C GLU A 45 -6.15 -14.07 -14.71
N LEU A 46 -5.65 -15.29 -14.47
CA LEU A 46 -5.76 -15.93 -13.16
C LEU A 46 -5.00 -15.13 -12.08
N GLY A 47 -3.81 -14.64 -12.42
CA GLY A 47 -3.02 -13.75 -11.56
C GLY A 47 -3.76 -12.44 -11.24
N ALA A 48 -4.40 -11.82 -12.25
CA ALA A 48 -5.17 -10.59 -12.05
C ALA A 48 -6.36 -10.80 -11.11
N VAL A 49 -7.10 -11.90 -11.26
CA VAL A 49 -8.25 -12.22 -10.40
C VAL A 49 -7.80 -12.53 -8.97
N ALA A 50 -6.76 -13.35 -8.81
CA ALA A 50 -6.19 -13.66 -7.50
C ALA A 50 -5.66 -12.39 -6.81
N GLY A 51 -4.97 -11.53 -7.56
CA GLY A 51 -4.49 -10.24 -7.10
C GLY A 51 -5.62 -9.31 -6.69
N ALA A 52 -6.68 -9.20 -7.50
CA ALA A 52 -7.86 -8.39 -7.17
C ALA A 52 -8.50 -8.86 -5.86
N GLY A 53 -8.63 -10.18 -5.67
CA GLY A 53 -9.15 -10.78 -4.45
C GLY A 53 -8.29 -10.45 -3.21
N ALA A 54 -6.97 -10.67 -3.31
CA ALA A 54 -6.05 -10.33 -2.23
C ALA A 54 -6.09 -8.83 -1.88
N GLY A 55 -6.12 -7.99 -2.91
CA GLY A 55 -6.25 -6.54 -2.78
C GLY A 55 -7.56 -6.10 -2.12
N LEU A 56 -8.67 -6.76 -2.45
CA LEU A 56 -9.97 -6.51 -1.84
C LEU A 56 -9.97 -6.87 -0.35
N VAL A 57 -9.42 -8.02 0.01
CA VAL A 57 -9.28 -8.44 1.42
C VAL A 57 -8.42 -7.44 2.19
N GLY A 58 -7.27 -7.05 1.63
CA GLY A 58 -6.40 -6.05 2.24
C GLY A 58 -7.12 -4.71 2.43
N GLY A 59 -7.81 -4.23 1.39
CA GLY A 59 -8.62 -3.01 1.46
C GLY A 59 -9.69 -3.08 2.56
N PHE A 60 -10.38 -4.21 2.69
CA PHE A 60 -11.40 -4.42 3.72
C PHE A 60 -10.81 -4.40 5.15
N ILE A 61 -9.65 -5.01 5.35
CA ILE A 61 -8.94 -4.98 6.64
C ILE A 61 -8.55 -3.54 7.01
N VAL A 62 -8.02 -2.76 6.05
CA VAL A 62 -7.67 -1.35 6.27
C VAL A 62 -8.89 -0.51 6.60
N THR A 63 -9.97 -0.65 5.82
CA THR A 63 -11.23 0.07 6.07
C THR A 63 -11.81 -0.29 7.45
N THR A 64 -11.74 -1.56 7.86
CA THR A 64 -12.15 -1.98 9.20
C THR A 64 -11.29 -1.30 10.28
N GLY A 65 -9.96 -1.25 10.10
CA GLY A 65 -9.06 -0.51 10.98
C GLY A 65 -9.42 0.97 11.10
N ILE A 66 -9.75 1.63 9.99
CA ILE A 66 -10.20 3.02 9.97
C ILE A 66 -11.50 3.18 10.76
N PHE A 67 -12.52 2.35 10.53
CA PHE A 67 -13.79 2.45 11.26
C PHE A 67 -13.64 2.20 12.75
N VAL A 68 -12.83 1.22 13.14
CA VAL A 68 -12.54 0.97 14.55
C VAL A 68 -11.82 2.18 15.16
N ALA A 69 -10.86 2.79 14.46
CA ALA A 69 -10.21 4.01 14.91
C ALA A 69 -11.21 5.19 15.05
N GLU A 70 -12.06 5.42 14.05
CA GLU A 70 -13.07 6.49 14.10
C GLU A 70 -14.05 6.29 15.27
N ALA A 71 -14.52 5.05 15.47
CA ALA A 71 -15.41 4.69 16.57
C ALA A 71 -14.78 4.98 17.94
N ARG A 72 -13.47 4.74 18.10
CA ARG A 72 -12.75 5.10 19.34
C ARG A 72 -12.59 6.61 19.54
N THR A 73 -12.66 7.40 18.48
CA THR A 73 -12.64 8.89 18.55
C THR A 73 -14.01 9.52 18.74
N GLY A 74 -15.09 8.72 18.87
CA GLY A 74 -16.46 9.20 19.03
C GLY A 74 -17.11 9.69 17.74
N ARG A 75 -16.50 9.45 16.58
CA ARG A 75 -17.11 9.69 15.27
C ARG A 75 -17.79 8.40 14.82
N PHE A 76 -19.10 8.36 14.97
CA PHE A 76 -19.92 7.25 14.53
C PHE A 76 -20.56 7.57 13.18
N ILE A 77 -20.47 6.63 12.25
CA ILE A 77 -21.10 6.72 10.93
C ILE A 77 -22.57 6.33 11.10
N TYR A 78 -23.44 7.32 11.27
CA TYR A 78 -24.83 7.11 11.70
C TYR A 78 -25.86 7.12 10.56
N SER A 79 -25.52 7.38 9.30
CA SER A 79 -26.54 7.41 8.23
C SER A 79 -26.11 6.75 6.92
N VAL A 80 -27.12 6.23 6.21
CA VAL A 80 -27.00 5.69 4.86
C VAL A 80 -26.72 6.81 3.84
N ASP A 81 -27.01 8.07 4.19
CA ASP A 81 -26.65 9.24 3.38
C ASP A 81 -25.12 9.49 3.36
N ASP A 82 -24.41 9.11 4.43
CA ASP A 82 -22.95 9.11 4.48
C ASP A 82 -22.32 8.03 3.58
N LEU A 83 -23.05 6.94 3.30
CA LEU A 83 -22.65 5.90 2.33
C LEU A 83 -22.79 6.40 0.88
N ALA A 84 -23.80 7.23 0.59
CA ALA A 84 -23.99 7.84 -0.73
C ALA A 84 -22.95 8.94 -1.03
N THR A 85 -22.44 9.59 0.00
CA THR A 85 -21.44 10.65 -0.11
C THR A 85 -20.03 10.04 -0.14
N PHE A 86 -19.67 9.34 -1.22
CA PHE A 86 -18.39 8.62 -1.42
C PHE A 86 -17.25 9.05 -0.46
N ARG A 87 -17.22 8.37 0.69
CA ARG A 87 -16.37 8.71 1.84
C ARG A 87 -14.98 8.12 1.65
N TRP A 88 -13.92 8.87 1.96
CA TRP A 88 -12.53 8.46 1.70
C TRP A 88 -12.16 7.18 2.47
N GLU A 89 -12.88 6.88 3.54
CA GLU A 89 -12.77 5.68 4.37
C GLU A 89 -13.04 4.39 3.58
N TYR A 90 -13.81 4.47 2.49
CA TYR A 90 -14.08 3.34 1.59
C TYR A 90 -13.05 3.17 0.48
N LEU A 91 -12.21 4.17 0.20
CA LEU A 91 -11.19 4.13 -0.85
C LEU A 91 -10.23 2.93 -0.75
N PRO A 92 -9.82 2.43 0.43
CA PRO A 92 -8.91 1.31 0.52
C PRO A 92 -9.40 0.05 -0.21
N VAL A 93 -10.71 -0.19 -0.28
CA VAL A 93 -11.28 -1.37 -0.97
C VAL A 93 -11.06 -1.33 -2.48
N PRO A 94 -11.56 -0.33 -3.24
CA PRO A 94 -11.32 -0.26 -4.69
C PRO A 94 -9.85 -0.02 -5.02
N VAL A 95 -9.10 0.74 -4.21
CA VAL A 95 -7.66 0.94 -4.42
C VAL A 95 -6.90 -0.36 -4.21
N GLY A 96 -7.21 -1.11 -3.15
CA GLY A 96 -6.63 -2.41 -2.87
C GLY A 96 -6.91 -3.39 -4.01
N MET A 97 -8.18 -3.53 -4.41
CA MET A 97 -8.59 -4.40 -5.51
C MET A 97 -7.87 -4.05 -6.82
N ALA A 98 -7.82 -2.77 -7.20
CA ALA A 98 -7.15 -2.34 -8.43
C ALA A 98 -5.63 -2.58 -8.37
N THR A 99 -4.99 -2.24 -7.25
CA THR A 99 -3.54 -2.42 -7.07
C THR A 99 -3.17 -3.89 -7.06
N GLY A 100 -3.96 -4.71 -6.37
CA GLY A 100 -3.80 -6.16 -6.34
C GLY A 100 -3.98 -6.78 -7.72
N ALA A 101 -4.99 -6.38 -8.48
CA ALA A 101 -5.21 -6.87 -9.85
C ALA A 101 -4.01 -6.55 -10.76
N VAL A 102 -3.51 -5.31 -10.70
CA VAL A 102 -2.33 -4.88 -11.47
C VAL A 102 -1.09 -5.66 -11.05
N LEU A 103 -0.91 -5.88 -9.74
CA LEU A 103 0.23 -6.62 -9.22
C LEU A 103 0.19 -8.09 -9.64
N GLY A 104 -0.94 -8.76 -9.44
CA GLY A 104 -1.13 -10.16 -9.81
C GLY A 104 -1.06 -10.42 -11.31
N ALA A 105 -1.48 -9.45 -12.14
CA ALA A 105 -1.35 -9.52 -13.60
C ALA A 105 0.09 -9.33 -14.10
N ARG A 106 1.00 -8.80 -13.27
CA ARG A 106 2.38 -8.50 -13.66
C ARG A 106 3.38 -9.46 -13.04
N ASP A 107 3.18 -9.79 -11.77
CA ASP A 107 4.11 -10.56 -10.98
C ASP A 107 3.37 -11.27 -9.84
N ALA A 108 2.95 -12.51 -10.13
CA ALA A 108 2.28 -13.37 -9.15
C ALA A 108 3.19 -13.75 -7.97
N GLU A 109 4.51 -13.78 -8.18
CA GLU A 109 5.46 -14.08 -7.12
C GLU A 109 5.57 -12.90 -6.15
N LEU A 110 5.70 -11.68 -6.67
CA LEU A 110 5.65 -10.45 -5.88
C LEU A 110 4.32 -10.31 -5.13
N LEU A 111 3.19 -10.65 -5.77
CA LEU A 111 1.89 -10.70 -5.09
C LEU A 111 1.92 -11.66 -3.89
N GLY A 112 2.46 -12.87 -4.07
CA GLY A 112 2.61 -13.85 -2.99
C GLY A 112 3.49 -13.35 -1.85
N ARG A 113 4.61 -12.68 -2.17
CA ARG A 113 5.52 -12.08 -1.17
C ARG A 113 4.84 -10.94 -0.40
N VAL A 114 4.17 -10.03 -1.10
CA VAL A 114 3.42 -8.92 -0.49
C VAL A 114 2.29 -9.46 0.39
N ALA A 115 1.57 -10.50 -0.06
CA ALA A 115 0.52 -11.12 0.73
C ALA A 115 1.07 -11.78 2.01
N LEU A 116 2.19 -12.51 1.90
CA LEU A 116 2.84 -13.13 3.06
C LEU A 116 3.38 -12.08 4.04
N GLY A 117 4.08 -11.06 3.53
CA GLY A 117 4.56 -9.93 4.32
C GLY A 117 3.42 -9.20 5.02
N GLY A 118 2.30 -8.98 4.31
CA GLY A 118 1.08 -8.43 4.88
C GLY A 118 0.51 -9.31 5.99
N ALA A 119 0.43 -10.63 5.81
CA ALA A 119 -0.07 -11.55 6.83
C ALA A 119 0.80 -11.56 8.10
N ILE A 120 2.13 -11.59 7.95
CA ILE A 120 3.08 -11.47 9.06
C ILE A 120 2.92 -10.12 9.75
N GLY A 121 2.77 -9.05 8.96
CA GLY A 121 2.49 -7.71 9.43
C GLY A 121 1.21 -7.61 10.24
N ILE A 122 0.12 -8.26 9.81
CA ILE A 122 -1.14 -8.34 10.58
C ILE A 122 -0.88 -9.00 11.91
N ALA A 123 -0.27 -10.19 11.93
CA ALA A 123 -0.06 -10.94 13.17
C ALA A 123 0.83 -10.15 14.16
N GLY A 124 1.94 -9.60 13.68
CA GLY A 124 2.85 -8.80 14.51
C GLY A 124 2.23 -7.49 14.97
N GLY A 125 1.56 -6.77 14.06
CA GLY A 125 0.82 -5.54 14.37
C GLY A 125 -0.27 -5.79 15.41
N ALA A 126 -1.14 -6.76 15.16
CA ALA A 126 -2.25 -7.10 16.06
C ALA A 126 -1.78 -7.52 17.45
N ALA A 127 -0.68 -8.28 17.55
CA ALA A 127 -0.09 -8.64 18.84
C ALA A 127 0.36 -7.38 19.60
N VAL A 128 1.07 -6.45 18.95
CA VAL A 128 1.49 -5.18 19.56
C VAL A 128 0.27 -4.34 19.95
N GLY A 129 -0.70 -4.21 19.06
CA GLY A 129 -1.91 -3.44 19.31
C GLY A 129 -2.80 -4.01 20.40
N TRP A 130 -2.80 -5.32 20.60
CA TRP A 130 -3.50 -5.94 21.72
C TRP A 130 -2.99 -5.39 23.06
N PHE A 131 -1.67 -5.38 23.25
CA PHE A 131 -1.03 -4.85 24.46
C PHE A 131 -1.18 -3.33 24.57
N VAL A 132 -0.97 -2.60 23.47
CA VAL A 132 -1.15 -1.14 23.45
C VAL A 132 -2.60 -0.75 23.75
N GLY A 133 -3.56 -1.47 23.16
CA GLY A 133 -4.99 -1.26 23.36
C GLY A 133 -5.41 -1.53 24.80
N GLN A 134 -4.84 -2.56 25.44
CA GLN A 134 -5.04 -2.82 26.87
C GLN A 134 -4.53 -1.69 27.76
N ALA A 135 -3.44 -1.04 27.37
CA ALA A 135 -2.84 0.05 28.16
C ALA A 135 -3.56 1.40 27.96
N LEU A 136 -4.09 1.66 26.76
CA LEU A 136 -4.73 2.93 26.42
C LEU A 136 -6.22 2.97 26.76
N TRP A 137 -6.88 1.82 26.79
CA TRP A 137 -8.33 1.75 26.91
C TRP A 137 -8.77 0.73 27.95
N GLU A 138 -9.66 1.16 28.83
CA GLU A 138 -10.32 0.27 29.78
C GLU A 138 -11.30 -0.64 29.04
N GLY A 139 -11.42 -1.89 29.51
CA GLY A 139 -12.33 -2.89 28.94
C GLY A 139 -11.66 -3.84 27.95
N GLU A 140 -12.38 -4.92 27.63
CA GLU A 140 -11.92 -5.95 26.70
C GLU A 140 -11.96 -5.44 25.24
N GLU A 141 -12.80 -4.46 24.96
CA GLU A 141 -12.94 -3.84 23.64
C GLU A 141 -11.67 -3.08 23.23
N GLY A 142 -10.92 -2.54 24.20
CA GLY A 142 -9.66 -1.83 23.96
C GLY A 142 -8.61 -2.72 23.30
N LYS A 143 -8.51 -3.97 23.74
CA LYS A 143 -7.57 -4.98 23.20
C LYS A 143 -7.87 -5.27 21.73
N TRP A 144 -9.14 -5.56 21.44
CA TRP A 144 -9.61 -5.84 20.09
C TRP A 144 -9.45 -4.64 19.17
N ALA A 145 -9.81 -3.44 19.64
CA ALA A 145 -9.68 -2.22 18.85
C ALA A 145 -8.22 -1.95 18.50
N GLY A 146 -7.32 -2.05 19.48
CA GLY A 146 -5.88 -1.88 19.25
C GLY A 146 -5.33 -2.92 18.28
N ALA A 147 -5.70 -4.20 18.44
CA ALA A 147 -5.27 -5.27 17.56
C ALA A 147 -5.73 -5.06 16.10
N VAL A 148 -6.97 -4.63 15.88
CA VAL A 148 -7.51 -4.39 14.53
C VAL A 148 -6.83 -3.19 13.87
N ILE A 149 -6.67 -2.06 14.58
CA ILE A 149 -6.05 -0.85 14.04
C ILE A 149 -4.59 -1.11 13.66
N THR A 150 -3.81 -1.65 14.60
CA THR A 150 -2.38 -1.91 14.37
C THR A 150 -2.14 -3.11 13.46
N GLY A 151 -3.04 -4.10 13.42
CA GLY A 151 -3.01 -5.19 12.45
C GLY A 151 -3.18 -4.68 11.03
N ALA A 152 -4.11 -3.75 10.80
CA ALA A 152 -4.26 -3.08 9.51
C ALA A 152 -3.01 -2.28 9.12
N VAL A 153 -2.43 -1.51 10.05
CA VAL A 153 -1.17 -0.78 9.80
C VAL A 153 -0.02 -1.75 9.52
N GLY A 154 0.10 -2.79 10.33
CA GLY A 154 1.11 -3.84 10.20
C GLY A 154 1.03 -4.55 8.87
N MET A 155 -0.18 -4.84 8.37
CA MET A 155 -0.40 -5.40 7.04
C MET A 155 0.22 -4.52 5.95
N VAL A 156 -0.07 -3.22 5.98
CA VAL A 156 0.41 -2.27 4.97
C VAL A 156 1.93 -2.18 5.03
N VAL A 157 2.49 -2.01 6.24
CA VAL A 157 3.94 -1.91 6.43
C VAL A 157 4.64 -3.21 6.02
N GLY A 158 4.14 -4.36 6.46
CA GLY A 158 4.69 -5.68 6.15
C GLY A 158 4.63 -5.99 4.65
N GLY A 159 3.52 -5.66 3.98
CA GLY A 159 3.39 -5.80 2.54
C GLY A 159 4.38 -4.91 1.76
N ILE A 160 4.55 -3.65 2.17
CA ILE A 160 5.52 -2.73 1.56
C ILE A 160 6.95 -3.24 1.74
N LEU A 161 7.31 -3.63 2.97
CA LEU A 161 8.65 -4.15 3.27
C LEU A 161 8.94 -5.43 2.49
N ALA A 162 8.01 -6.38 2.44
CA ALA A 162 8.19 -7.61 1.67
C ALA A 162 8.31 -7.35 0.16
N GLY A 163 7.57 -6.37 -0.36
CA GLY A 163 7.68 -5.95 -1.76
C GLY A 163 9.03 -5.30 -2.09
N ALA A 164 9.63 -4.56 -1.15
CA ALA A 164 10.90 -3.86 -1.36
C ALA A 164 12.16 -4.73 -1.12
N SER A 165 12.06 -5.84 -0.39
CA SER A 165 13.23 -6.54 0.16
C SER A 165 13.94 -7.52 -0.80
N PHE A 166 13.48 -7.70 -2.05
CA PHE A 166 13.97 -8.77 -2.93
C PHE A 166 14.36 -8.35 -4.35
N GLU A 167 14.59 -7.05 -4.61
CA GLU A 167 15.31 -6.62 -5.82
C GLU A 167 16.80 -7.05 -5.82
N ASP A 168 17.33 -7.46 -4.66
CA ASP A 168 18.76 -7.76 -4.47
C ASP A 168 19.09 -9.27 -4.37
N ALA A 169 18.17 -10.19 -4.69
CA ALA A 169 18.54 -11.60 -4.74
C ALA A 169 19.49 -11.83 -5.92
N PRO A 170 20.77 -12.24 -5.69
CA PRO A 170 21.68 -12.54 -6.78
C PRO A 170 21.05 -13.62 -7.66
N GLU A 171 21.07 -13.40 -8.99
CA GLU A 171 20.57 -14.38 -9.95
C GLU A 171 21.07 -15.77 -9.54
N PRO A 172 20.17 -16.76 -9.38
CA PRO A 172 20.63 -18.14 -9.26
C PRO A 172 21.42 -18.40 -10.54
N THR A 173 22.75 -18.53 -10.40
CA THR A 173 23.68 -18.92 -11.46
C THR A 173 22.97 -19.97 -12.31
N ARG A 174 22.61 -19.60 -13.54
CA ARG A 174 21.98 -20.52 -14.50
C ARG A 174 22.81 -21.79 -14.49
N SER A 175 22.25 -22.86 -13.94
CA SER A 175 22.86 -24.19 -13.85
C SER A 175 22.88 -24.85 -15.23
N GLY A 176 23.47 -24.16 -16.21
CA GLY A 176 23.43 -24.48 -17.62
C GLY A 176 24.43 -23.70 -18.46
N GLU A 177 25.16 -22.71 -17.91
CA GLU A 177 26.39 -22.27 -18.57
C GLU A 177 27.46 -23.35 -18.37
N PRO A 178 28.01 -23.92 -19.46
CA PRO A 178 29.12 -24.85 -19.33
C PRO A 178 30.26 -24.11 -18.66
N MET A 179 30.66 -24.60 -17.49
CA MET A 179 31.81 -24.13 -16.75
C MET A 179 33.03 -24.20 -17.68
N ALA A 180 33.38 -23.05 -18.28
CA ALA A 180 34.54 -22.92 -19.15
C ALA A 180 35.79 -23.02 -18.27
N LEU A 181 36.22 -24.26 -18.02
CA LEU A 181 37.46 -24.59 -17.33
C LEU A 181 38.63 -24.12 -18.20
N HIS A 182 39.04 -22.87 -17.99
CA HIS A 182 40.29 -22.34 -18.52
C HIS A 182 41.46 -23.02 -17.79
N PHE A 183 41.90 -24.17 -18.32
CA PHE A 183 43.18 -24.74 -17.95
C PHE A 183 44.30 -23.84 -18.47
N ARG A 184 44.91 -23.07 -17.58
CA ARG A 184 46.17 -22.38 -17.87
C ARG A 184 47.29 -23.40 -17.74
N VAL A 185 47.69 -23.99 -18.86
CA VAL A 185 48.88 -24.85 -18.90
C VAL A 185 50.10 -23.93 -18.89
N PRO A 186 51.00 -24.04 -17.88
CA PRO A 186 52.27 -23.34 -17.92
C PRO A 186 53.19 -24.04 -18.92
N PHE A 187 53.60 -23.33 -19.96
CA PHE A 187 54.82 -23.63 -20.72
C PHE A 187 55.80 -22.49 -20.48
#